data_AF-A0A4U2DHH2-F1
#
_entry.id   AF-A0A4U2DHH2-F1
#
_cell.length_a   1.000
_cell.length_b   1.000
_cell.length_c   1.000
_cell.angle_alpha   90.00
_cell.angle_beta   90.00
_cell.angle_gamma   90.00
#
_symmetry.space_group_name_H-M   'P 1'
#
loop_
_entity.id
_entity.type
_entity.pdbx_description
1 polymer ?
#
loop_
_entity_poly.entity_id
_entity_poly.type
_entity_poly.pdbx_seq_one_letter_code
_entity_poly.pdbx_strand_id
1 'polypeptide(L)'
;LDSSSHSHVRYSLSEKGIEEADLAFTRDAYLGPVPVSLAQYSDIVKQQDLRAELVTRPHVEAALSDVYGVDKMISVLGPAINSGRALLLYGHAGTGKTFVATRIVNA
;
A
#
# COMPACT_ATOMS: atom_id res chain seq x y z
N LEU A 1 18.35 -24.88 43.79
CA LEU A 1 18.68 -23.51 44.22
C LEU A 1 19.13 -22.76 42.98
N ASP A 2 18.20 -22.17 42.23
CA ASP A 2 18.54 -21.07 41.32
C ASP A 2 17.32 -20.16 41.20
N SER A 3 17.35 -19.08 41.98
CA SER A 3 16.31 -18.07 42.06
C SER A 3 16.83 -16.86 41.28
N SER A 4 16.63 -16.87 39.95
CA SER A 4 16.92 -15.69 39.14
C SER A 4 15.89 -14.60 39.48
N SER A 5 16.28 -13.67 40.34
CA SER A 5 15.50 -12.48 40.67
C SER A 5 15.42 -11.55 39.45
N HIS A 6 14.43 -11.75 38.59
CA HIS A 6 14.05 -10.76 37.58
C HIS A 6 13.47 -9.54 38.30
N SER A 7 14.18 -8.42 38.28
CA SER A 7 13.64 -7.14 38.73
C SER A 7 12.46 -6.77 37.85
N HIS A 8 11.27 -6.68 38.44
CA HIS A 8 10.03 -6.40 37.73
C HIS A 8 9.98 -4.90 37.40
N VAL A 9 10.52 -4.53 36.23
CA VAL A 9 10.44 -3.15 35.74
C VAL A 9 8.99 -2.80 35.49
N ARG A 10 8.50 -1.74 36.16
CA ARG A 10 7.17 -1.18 35.91
C ARG A 10 7.32 -0.04 34.91
N TYR A 11 6.62 -0.17 33.80
CA TYR A 11 6.48 0.89 32.81
C TYR A 11 5.16 1.61 33.05
N SER A 12 5.19 2.94 33.03
CA SER A 12 4.00 3.79 33.00
C SER A 12 4.15 4.81 31.88
N LEU A 13 3.02 5.25 31.34
CA LEU A 13 3.01 6.39 30.43
C LEU A 13 3.44 7.65 31.18
N SER A 14 4.13 8.55 30.47
CA SER A 14 4.27 9.94 30.92
C SER A 14 2.95 10.67 30.75
N GLU A 15 2.84 11.89 31.29
CA GLU A 15 1.66 12.75 31.10
C GLU A 15 1.32 12.95 29.62
N LYS A 16 2.32 13.28 28.80
CA LYS A 16 2.18 13.34 27.33
C LYS A 16 1.74 12.00 26.72
N GLY A 17 2.23 10.88 27.25
CA GLY A 17 1.84 9.55 26.79
C GLY A 17 0.37 9.25 27.05
N ILE A 18 -0.19 9.74 28.16
CA ILE A 18 -1.61 9.62 28.49
C ILE A 18 -2.44 10.47 27.52
N GLU A 19 -2.06 11.73 27.28
CA GLU A 19 -2.76 12.61 26.34
C GLU A 19 -2.81 12.03 24.91
N GLU A 20 -1.69 11.49 24.41
CA GLU A 20 -1.63 10.86 23.09
C GLU A 20 -2.47 9.58 23.02
N ALA A 21 -2.52 8.80 24.11
CA ALA A 21 -3.36 7.61 24.19
C ALA A 21 -4.85 7.97 24.12
N ASP A 22 -5.28 9.01 24.84
CA ASP A 22 -6.67 9.50 24.82
C ASP A 22 -7.05 10.08 23.44
N LEU A 23 -6.13 10.81 22.80
CA LEU A 23 -6.31 11.30 21.43
C LEU A 23 -6.45 10.17 20.42
N ALA A 24 -5.60 9.14 20.51
CA ALA A 24 -5.68 7.97 19.64
C ALA A 24 -7.00 7.21 19.87
N PHE A 25 -7.38 7.02 21.13
CA PHE A 25 -8.62 6.35 21.51
C PHE A 25 -9.87 7.09 21.03
N THR A 26 -9.83 8.42 21.04
CA THR A 26 -10.92 9.25 20.49
C THR A 26 -11.06 9.08 18.97
N ARG A 27 -9.97 8.80 18.25
CA ARG A 27 -9.98 8.57 16.79
C ARG A 27 -10.43 7.16 16.42
N ASP A 28 -9.99 6.18 17.18
CA ASP A 28 -10.33 4.77 16.98
C ASP A 28 -10.37 4.06 18.33
N ALA A 29 -11.58 3.82 18.82
CA ALA A 29 -11.84 3.19 20.11
C ALA A 29 -11.77 1.65 20.05
N TYR A 30 -11.04 1.09 19.08
CA TYR A 30 -10.89 -0.35 18.96
C TYR A 30 -10.25 -0.94 20.23
N LEU A 31 -10.99 -1.84 20.88
CA LEU A 31 -10.56 -2.55 22.08
C LEU A 31 -10.71 -4.05 21.85
N GLY A 32 -9.63 -4.78 22.13
CA GLY A 32 -9.61 -6.24 22.06
C GLY A 32 -8.49 -6.78 21.17
N PRO A 33 -8.40 -8.12 21.07
CA PRO A 33 -7.43 -8.76 20.21
C PRO A 33 -7.76 -8.47 18.74
N VAL A 34 -6.73 -8.11 17.97
CA VAL A 34 -6.82 -7.95 16.51
C VAL A 34 -7.40 -9.24 15.89
N PRO A 35 -8.30 -9.15 14.89
CA PRO A 35 -8.98 -10.33 14.31
C PRO A 35 -8.04 -11.28 13.54
N VAL A 36 -6.80 -10.87 13.32
CA VAL A 36 -5.76 -11.64 12.63
C VAL A 36 -4.50 -11.66 13.47
N SER A 37 -3.74 -12.75 13.37
CA SER A 37 -2.42 -12.83 14.01
C SER A 37 -1.45 -11.79 13.42
N LEU A 38 -0.48 -11.36 14.22
CA LEU A 38 0.61 -10.48 13.74
C LEU A 38 1.36 -11.10 12.56
N ALA A 39 1.54 -12.42 12.56
CA ALA A 39 2.17 -13.15 11.46
C ALA A 39 1.38 -12.97 10.15
N GLN A 40 0.06 -13.25 10.17
CA GLN A 40 -0.81 -13.07 9.00
C GLN A 40 -0.81 -11.62 8.51
N TYR A 41 -0.90 -10.65 9.43
CA TYR A 41 -0.83 -9.24 9.08
C TYR A 41 0.50 -8.91 8.36
N SER A 42 1.62 -9.35 8.92
CA SER A 42 2.95 -9.11 8.37
C SER A 42 3.13 -9.72 6.98
N ASP A 43 2.57 -10.92 6.76
CA ASP A 43 2.65 -11.61 5.48
C ASP A 43 1.87 -10.85 4.40
N ILE A 44 0.67 -10.36 4.71
CA ILE A 44 -0.12 -9.53 3.78
C ILE A 44 0.59 -8.21 3.48
N VAL A 45 1.13 -7.52 4.49
CA VAL A 45 1.86 -6.27 4.28
C VAL A 45 3.06 -6.46 3.35
N LYS A 46 3.80 -7.57 3.48
CA LYS A 46 4.91 -7.89 2.58
C LYS A 46 4.43 -8.17 1.15
N GLN A 47 3.29 -8.83 0.99
CA GLN A 47 2.70 -9.11 -0.33
C GLN A 47 2.18 -7.84 -1.03
N GLN A 48 1.80 -6.81 -0.27
CA GLN A 48 1.38 -5.52 -0.81
C GLN A 48 2.54 -4.64 -1.30
N ASP A 49 3.79 -5.08 -1.14
CA ASP A 49 4.94 -4.34 -1.65
C ASP A 49 4.97 -4.42 -3.19
N LEU A 50 4.43 -3.38 -3.82
CA LEU A 50 4.40 -3.18 -5.27
C LEU A 50 5.82 -3.11 -5.89
N ARG A 51 6.88 -3.02 -5.08
CA ARG A 51 8.28 -3.04 -5.56
C ARG A 51 8.80 -4.46 -5.77
N ALA A 52 8.09 -5.48 -5.27
CA ALA A 52 8.52 -6.88 -5.41
C ALA A 52 8.45 -7.36 -6.87
N GLU A 53 7.57 -6.78 -7.68
CA GLU A 53 7.38 -7.16 -9.09
C GLU A 53 7.40 -5.94 -10.00
N LEU A 54 8.47 -5.80 -10.79
CA LEU A 54 8.60 -4.70 -11.73
C LEU A 54 7.67 -4.92 -12.94
N VAL A 55 6.90 -3.90 -13.28
CA VAL A 55 6.12 -3.86 -14.52
C VAL A 55 7.08 -3.73 -15.70
N THR A 56 7.11 -4.76 -16.53
CA THR A 56 7.94 -4.80 -17.73
C THR A 56 7.18 -4.21 -18.92
N ARG A 57 7.92 -3.84 -19.97
CA ARG A 57 7.30 -3.37 -21.22
C ARG A 57 6.27 -4.36 -21.81
N PRO A 58 6.56 -5.68 -21.88
CA PRO A 58 5.56 -6.66 -22.29
C PRO A 58 4.26 -6.66 -21.46
N HIS A 59 4.33 -6.39 -20.15
CA HIS A 59 3.14 -6.29 -19.31
C HIS A 59 2.24 -5.12 -19.75
N VAL A 60 2.84 -3.95 -19.99
CA VAL A 60 2.11 -2.76 -20.44
C VAL A 60 1.56 -2.95 -21.85
N GLU A 61 2.31 -3.59 -22.74
CA GLU A 61 1.87 -3.92 -24.10
C GLU A 61 0.70 -4.89 -24.09
N ALA A 62 0.73 -5.93 -23.25
CA ALA A 62 -0.38 -6.87 -23.09
C ALA A 62 -1.63 -6.17 -22.52
N ALA A 63 -1.46 -5.36 -21.48
CA ALA A 63 -2.53 -4.60 -20.83
C ALA A 63 -3.26 -3.66 -21.80
N LEU A 64 -2.54 -3.11 -22.79
CA LEU A 64 -3.05 -2.13 -23.74
C LEU A 64 -3.24 -2.68 -25.16
N SER A 65 -3.22 -3.99 -25.34
CA SER A 65 -3.26 -4.65 -26.66
C SER A 65 -4.50 -4.34 -27.49
N ASP A 66 -5.61 -3.94 -26.87
CA ASP A 66 -6.87 -3.54 -27.52
C ASP A 66 -7.07 -2.02 -27.58
N VAL A 67 -6.06 -1.23 -27.18
CA VAL A 67 -6.13 0.23 -27.20
C VAL A 67 -5.38 0.79 -28.40
N TYR A 68 -6.11 1.41 -29.33
CA TYR A 68 -5.51 2.00 -30.53
C TYR A 68 -4.72 3.28 -30.21
N GLY A 69 -3.51 3.40 -30.77
CA GLY A 69 -2.73 4.65 -30.76
C GLY A 69 -1.96 4.95 -29.48
N VAL A 70 -1.67 3.94 -28.65
CA VAL A 70 -1.01 4.10 -27.34
C VAL A 70 0.49 3.80 -27.33
N ASP A 71 1.13 3.61 -28.49
CA ASP A 71 2.56 3.29 -28.59
C ASP A 71 3.45 4.28 -27.83
N LYS A 72 3.12 5.58 -27.92
CA LYS A 72 3.83 6.65 -27.20
C LYS A 72 3.53 6.65 -25.70
N MET A 73 2.40 6.10 -25.26
CA MET A 73 2.05 5.98 -23.85
C MET A 73 2.75 4.79 -23.19
N ILE A 74 2.97 3.68 -23.91
CA ILE A 74 3.64 2.49 -23.38
C ILE A 74 5.02 2.84 -22.80
N SER A 75 5.79 3.68 -23.49
CA SER A 75 7.12 4.10 -23.03
C SER A 75 7.11 4.99 -21.78
N VAL A 76 5.99 5.66 -21.49
CA VAL A 76 5.82 6.54 -20.33
C VAL A 76 5.19 5.81 -19.15
N LEU A 77 4.24 4.93 -19.41
CA LEU A 77 3.47 4.22 -18.39
C LEU A 77 4.33 3.24 -17.59
N GLY A 78 5.21 2.47 -18.25
CA GLY A 78 6.07 1.50 -17.56
C GLY A 78 6.90 2.13 -16.42
N PRO A 79 7.72 3.16 -16.70
CA PRO A 79 8.46 3.88 -15.65
C PRO A 79 7.56 4.55 -14.61
N ALA A 80 6.41 5.08 -15.02
CA ALA A 80 5.49 5.76 -14.12
C ALA A 80 4.84 4.79 -13.12
N ILE A 81 4.43 3.61 -13.57
CA ILE A 81 3.86 2.56 -12.72
C ILE A 81 4.92 2.06 -11.72
N ASN A 82 6.13 1.76 -12.20
CA ASN A 82 7.24 1.30 -11.36
C ASN A 82 7.72 2.34 -10.34
N SER A 83 7.35 3.62 -10.51
CA SER A 83 7.68 4.65 -9.52
C SER A 83 6.90 4.49 -8.20
N GLY A 84 5.80 3.72 -8.20
CA GLY A 84 4.90 3.58 -7.05
C GLY A 84 4.19 4.88 -6.66
N ARG A 85 4.20 5.89 -7.54
CA ARG A 85 3.56 7.20 -7.32
C ARG A 85 2.21 7.25 -8.02
N ALA A 86 1.35 8.15 -7.55
CA ALA A 86 0.07 8.42 -8.19
C ALA A 86 0.26 8.87 -9.64
N LEU A 87 -0.56 8.32 -10.55
CA LEU A 87 -0.58 8.64 -11.97
C LEU A 87 -1.91 9.32 -12.33
N LEU A 88 -1.83 10.46 -13.02
CA LEU A 88 -3.00 11.21 -13.47
C LEU A 88 -3.08 11.22 -14.99
N LEU A 89 -4.14 10.63 -15.54
CA LEU A 89 -4.46 10.71 -16.97
C LEU A 89 -5.33 11.94 -17.24
N TYR A 90 -4.89 12.84 -18.12
CA TYR A 90 -5.60 14.09 -18.45
C TYR A 90 -5.82 14.24 -19.97
N GLY A 91 -6.80 15.05 -20.36
CA GLY A 91 -7.20 15.27 -21.76
C GLY A 91 -8.70 15.49 -21.94
N HIS A 92 -9.11 15.88 -23.16
CA HIS A 92 -10.51 16.17 -23.51
C HIS A 92 -11.48 15.01 -23.19
N ALA A 93 -12.76 15.31 -22.96
CA ALA A 93 -13.78 14.26 -22.79
C ALA A 93 -13.80 13.32 -24.01
N GLY A 94 -14.04 12.02 -23.77
CA GLY A 94 -14.08 11.01 -24.85
C GLY A 94 -12.73 10.43 -25.29
N THR A 95 -11.59 10.90 -24.77
CA THR A 95 -10.25 10.40 -25.16
C THR A 95 -9.83 9.07 -24.50
N GLY A 96 -10.77 8.27 -23.99
CA GLY A 96 -10.46 6.94 -23.45
C GLY A 96 -9.64 6.88 -22.14
N LYS A 97 -9.49 7.98 -21.40
CA LYS A 97 -8.70 8.00 -20.14
C LYS A 97 -9.14 6.95 -19.12
N THR A 98 -10.45 6.87 -18.87
CA THR A 98 -11.03 5.86 -17.98
C THR A 98 -10.79 4.46 -18.52
N PHE A 99 -10.96 4.26 -19.82
CA PHE A 99 -10.73 2.97 -20.48
C PHE A 99 -9.28 2.49 -20.30
N VAL A 100 -8.30 3.37 -20.54
CA VAL A 100 -6.88 3.06 -20.34
C VAL A 100 -6.55 2.81 -18.86
N ALA A 101 -7.06 3.64 -17.94
CA ALA A 101 -6.84 3.44 -16.51
C ALA A 101 -7.35 2.08 -16.04
N THR A 102 -8.57 1.70 -16.44
CA THR A 102 -9.17 0.42 -16.08
C THR A 102 -8.38 -0.77 -16.63
N ARG A 103 -7.84 -0.67 -17.85
CA ARG A 103 -7.01 -1.72 -18.44
C ARG A 103 -5.70 -1.95 -17.67
N ILE A 104 -5.03 -0.87 -17.26
CA ILE A 104 -3.78 -0.96 -16.49
C ILE A 104 -4.01 -1.55 -15.10
N VAL A 105 -5.15 -1.26 -14.47
CA VAL A 105 -5.48 -1.76 -13.13
C VAL A 105 -5.89 -3.25 -13.14
N ASN A 106 -6.49 -3.73 -14.24
CA ASN A 106 -7.03 -5.08 -14.35
C ASN A 106 -6.12 -6.07 -15.08
N ALA A 107 -4.97 -5.62 -15.56
CA ALA A 107 -3.96 -6.45 -16.22
C ALA A 107 -3.04 -7.11 -15.21
#